data_AF-A1ZD37-F1
#
_entry.id   AF-A1ZD37-F1
#
_cell.length_a   1.000
_cell.length_b   1.000
_cell.length_c   1.000
_cell.angle_alpha   90.00
_cell.angle_beta   90.00
_cell.angle_gamma   90.00
#
_symmetry.space_group_name_H-M   'P 1'
#
loop_
_entity.id
_entity.type
_entity.pdbx_description
1 polymer ?
#
loop_
_entity_poly.entity_id
_entity_poly.type
_entity_poly.pdbx_seq_one_letter_code
_entity_poly.pdbx_strand_id
1 'polypeptide(L)'
;MKAVIGVPGYWKSHEEIPKLIAACNDNFICAGSTLINTKTQAFFELEVYDHDPDLKISYAYCGRKTFTDEDIQAVDKHTCTVYIIGEAGTPAFASELLKAGGALLNAGGIAVKIESSGVAHLKKDWQRLIENNELIDLYRAFVTIVKDHHFYLSYGMQVIGYPEGQVFFIGDNGVDDGQLQVLDVFLVSLLIDDLQLANDHTFALTTEKPKYVLKHVYYDKYPEDDLFFNPHGVWQLTKQKQY
;
A
#
# COMPACT_ATOMS: atom_id res chain seq x y z
N MET A 1 -5.27 -2.32 14.01
CA MET A 1 -4.09 -2.98 13.42
C MET A 1 -3.13 -1.89 12.99
N LYS A 2 -1.83 -2.15 12.88
CA LYS A 2 -0.88 -1.10 12.48
C LYS A 2 -0.46 -1.27 11.01
N ALA A 3 -0.18 -0.15 10.35
CA ALA A 3 0.54 -0.13 9.10
C ALA A 3 1.79 0.73 9.21
N VAL A 4 2.79 0.41 8.41
CA VAL A 4 4.10 1.07 8.45
C VAL A 4 4.45 1.60 7.07
N ILE A 5 4.88 2.86 7.01
CA ILE A 5 5.43 3.47 5.81
C ILE A 5 6.83 4.01 6.08
N GLY A 6 7.80 3.70 5.20
CA GLY A 6 9.16 4.22 5.23
C GLY A 6 9.34 5.39 4.28
N VAL A 7 10.00 6.45 4.74
CA VAL A 7 10.28 7.66 3.96
C VAL A 7 11.78 7.98 4.03
N PRO A 8 12.58 7.62 3.01
CA PRO A 8 13.95 8.08 2.90
C PRO A 8 14.00 9.58 2.61
N GLY A 9 15.05 10.24 3.06
CA GLY A 9 15.30 11.66 2.80
C GLY A 9 16.74 12.07 3.06
N TYR A 10 17.02 13.37 2.88
CA TYR A 10 18.36 13.96 3.00
C TYR A 10 18.50 14.83 4.26
N TRP A 11 17.87 14.43 5.35
CA TRP A 11 17.96 15.14 6.63
C TRP A 11 19.39 15.05 7.20
N LYS A 12 19.91 16.17 7.71
CA LYS A 12 21.28 16.25 8.23
C LYS A 12 21.44 15.61 9.60
N SER A 13 20.36 15.58 10.37
CA SER A 13 20.30 14.96 11.68
C SER A 13 18.86 14.63 12.07
N HIS A 14 18.70 13.73 13.03
CA HIS A 14 17.38 13.36 13.57
C HIS A 14 16.64 14.56 14.18
N GLU A 15 17.38 15.54 14.73
CA GLU A 15 16.80 16.78 15.29
C GLU A 15 16.27 17.76 14.25
N GLU A 16 16.69 17.66 12.99
CA GLU A 16 16.22 18.52 11.90
C GLU A 16 14.82 18.11 11.42
N ILE A 17 14.51 16.82 11.49
CA ILE A 17 13.24 16.23 11.04
C ILE A 17 12.02 16.91 11.68
N PRO A 18 11.88 16.99 13.02
CA PRO A 18 10.73 17.65 13.64
C PRO A 18 10.65 19.15 13.32
N LYS A 19 11.80 19.82 13.15
CA LYS A 19 11.86 21.25 12.80
C LYS A 19 11.33 21.49 11.38
N LEU A 20 11.74 20.66 10.42
CA LEU A 20 11.25 20.75 9.04
C LEU A 20 9.79 20.35 8.92
N ILE A 21 9.32 19.35 9.67
CA ILE A 21 7.90 19.00 9.70
C ILE A 21 7.07 20.20 10.14
N ALA A 22 7.43 20.86 11.25
CA ALA A 22 6.72 22.04 11.74
C ALA A 22 6.83 23.26 10.82
N ALA A 23 7.96 23.42 10.11
CA ALA A 23 8.17 24.56 9.21
C ALA A 23 7.50 24.38 7.83
N CYS A 24 7.34 23.15 7.36
CA CYS A 24 6.86 22.83 6.02
C CYS A 24 5.40 22.34 5.98
N ASN A 25 4.73 22.24 7.14
CA ASN A 25 3.36 21.76 7.23
C ASN A 25 2.54 22.58 8.22
N ASP A 26 1.32 22.96 7.83
CA ASP A 26 0.43 23.75 8.70
C ASP A 26 -0.27 22.90 9.78
N ASN A 27 -0.40 21.60 9.53
CA ASN A 27 -1.27 20.71 10.30
C ASN A 27 -0.52 19.55 10.95
N PHE A 28 0.80 19.52 10.87
CA PHE A 28 1.61 18.45 11.42
C PHE A 28 2.71 19.00 12.33
N ILE A 29 2.82 18.42 13.52
CA ILE A 29 3.88 18.73 14.49
C ILE A 29 4.45 17.43 15.05
N CYS A 30 5.66 17.50 15.58
CA CYS A 30 6.24 16.40 16.36
C CYS A 30 6.31 16.73 17.84
N ALA A 31 5.97 15.77 18.68
CA ALA A 31 6.20 15.77 20.11
C ALA A 31 7.04 14.53 20.46
N GLY A 32 8.35 14.71 20.64
CA GLY A 32 9.27 13.58 20.76
C GLY A 32 9.28 12.74 19.47
N SER A 33 9.08 11.42 19.61
CA SER A 33 8.95 10.47 18.50
C SER A 33 7.50 10.33 17.99
N THR A 34 6.59 11.25 18.32
CA THR A 34 5.21 11.19 17.86
C THR A 34 4.91 12.31 16.87
N LEU A 35 4.47 11.94 15.67
CA LEU A 35 3.89 12.86 14.69
C LEU A 35 2.39 13.02 14.96
N ILE A 36 1.90 14.26 14.95
CA ILE A 36 0.51 14.58 15.28
C ILE A 36 -0.10 15.40 14.15
N ASN A 37 -1.22 14.94 13.60
CA ASN A 37 -2.08 15.77 12.77
C ASN A 37 -2.94 16.65 13.68
N THR A 38 -2.66 17.94 13.76
CA THR A 38 -3.33 18.87 14.69
C THR A 38 -4.80 19.11 14.35
N LYS A 39 -5.22 18.85 13.12
CA LYS A 39 -6.62 18.99 12.69
C LYS A 39 -7.49 17.82 13.11
N THR A 40 -7.00 16.60 12.92
CA THR A 40 -7.76 15.36 13.15
C THR A 40 -7.44 14.70 14.49
N GLN A 41 -6.36 15.14 15.14
CA GLN A 41 -5.78 14.50 16.33
C GLN A 41 -5.33 13.06 16.04
N ALA A 42 -4.98 12.74 14.79
CA ALA A 42 -4.33 11.47 14.46
C ALA A 42 -2.88 11.48 14.96
N PHE A 43 -2.45 10.36 15.55
CA PHE A 43 -1.12 10.17 16.11
C PHE A 43 -0.37 9.06 15.36
N PHE A 44 0.92 9.27 15.14
CA PHE A 44 1.80 8.29 14.55
C PHE A 44 3.11 8.23 15.31
N GLU A 45 3.63 7.04 15.48
CA GLU A 45 4.98 6.83 16.00
C GLU A 45 5.99 6.99 14.85
N LEU A 46 7.09 7.65 15.15
CA LEU A 46 8.21 7.86 14.24
C LEU A 46 9.43 7.11 14.75
N GLU A 47 9.99 6.27 13.88
CA GLU A 47 11.30 5.66 14.10
C GLU A 47 12.26 6.15 13.02
N VAL A 48 13.45 6.58 13.43
CA VAL A 48 14.46 7.13 12.52
C VAL A 48 15.65 6.19 12.49
N TYR A 49 16.02 5.77 11.29
CA TYR A 49 17.17 4.91 11.03
C TYR A 49 18.15 5.63 10.13
N ASP A 50 19.44 5.46 10.41
CA ASP A 50 20.49 6.00 9.56
C ASP A 50 20.50 5.34 8.18
N HIS A 51 21.35 5.84 7.29
CA HIS A 51 21.50 5.35 5.92
C HIS A 51 21.58 3.81 5.84
N ASP A 52 20.71 3.23 5.03
CA ASP A 52 20.69 1.81 4.69
C ASP A 52 21.24 1.59 3.26
N PRO A 53 22.44 1.00 3.09
CA PRO A 53 23.07 0.83 1.78
C PRO A 53 22.28 -0.10 0.84
N ASP A 54 21.38 -0.93 1.38
CA ASP A 54 20.58 -1.89 0.61
C ASP A 54 19.17 -1.37 0.28
N LEU A 55 18.78 -0.20 0.80
CA LEU A 55 17.43 0.36 0.61
C LEU A 55 17.06 0.51 -0.88
N LYS A 56 18.04 0.86 -1.73
CA LYS A 56 17.84 0.97 -3.18
C LYS A 56 17.33 -0.31 -3.82
N ILE A 57 17.72 -1.48 -3.29
CA ILE A 57 17.29 -2.79 -3.79
C ILE A 57 15.79 -2.92 -3.55
N SER A 58 15.34 -2.59 -2.33
CA SER A 58 13.93 -2.63 -1.99
C SER A 58 13.09 -1.70 -2.87
N TYR A 59 13.53 -0.46 -3.10
CA TYR A 59 12.81 0.48 -3.99
C TYR A 59 12.81 0.05 -5.46
N ALA A 60 13.88 -0.57 -5.96
CA ALA A 60 13.91 -1.09 -7.33
C ALA A 60 12.86 -2.19 -7.56
N TYR A 61 12.67 -3.08 -6.57
CA TYR A 61 11.63 -4.10 -6.65
C TYR A 61 10.22 -3.54 -6.38
N CYS A 62 10.04 -2.77 -5.30
CA CYS A 62 8.74 -2.26 -4.86
C CYS A 62 8.20 -1.10 -5.72
N GLY A 63 9.05 -0.43 -6.49
CA GLY A 63 8.68 0.70 -7.35
C GLY A 63 8.01 0.30 -8.66
N ARG A 64 7.83 -1.01 -8.94
CA ARG A 64 7.07 -1.54 -10.11
C ARG A 64 7.44 -0.92 -11.46
N LYS A 65 8.73 -0.65 -11.69
CA LYS A 65 9.26 0.01 -12.90
C LYS A 65 8.80 1.46 -13.11
N THR A 66 8.27 2.12 -12.09
CA THR A 66 7.90 3.55 -12.14
C THR A 66 9.06 4.48 -11.79
N PHE A 67 10.06 3.95 -11.07
CA PHE A 67 11.29 4.64 -10.70
C PHE A 67 12.30 4.54 -11.84
N THR A 68 12.94 5.67 -12.18
CA THR A 68 14.10 5.66 -13.10
C THR A 68 15.38 5.29 -12.35
N ASP A 69 16.47 5.05 -13.08
CA ASP A 69 17.78 4.80 -12.46
C ASP A 69 18.24 6.00 -11.61
N GLU A 70 17.90 7.24 -12.01
CA GLU A 70 18.16 8.44 -11.22
C GLU A 70 17.37 8.46 -9.92
N ASP A 71 16.10 8.04 -9.95
CA ASP A 71 15.28 7.93 -8.74
C ASP A 71 15.87 6.89 -7.77
N ILE A 72 16.32 5.74 -8.28
CA ILE A 72 16.96 4.70 -7.47
C ILE A 72 18.31 5.19 -6.91
N GLN A 73 19.10 5.93 -7.68
CA GLN A 73 20.33 6.56 -7.19
C GLN A 73 20.07 7.64 -6.14
N ALA A 74 18.95 8.36 -6.23
CA ALA A 74 18.53 9.31 -5.21
C ALA A 74 18.21 8.59 -3.89
N VAL A 75 17.46 7.48 -3.96
CA VAL A 75 17.24 6.59 -2.80
C VAL A 75 18.58 6.10 -2.25
N ASP A 76 19.52 5.65 -3.08
CA ASP A 76 20.85 5.18 -2.64
C ASP A 76 21.68 6.25 -1.90
N LYS A 77 21.39 7.53 -2.11
CA LYS A 77 22.11 8.66 -1.48
C LYS A 77 21.40 9.22 -0.25
N HIS A 78 20.28 8.65 0.17
CA HIS A 78 19.55 9.11 1.35
C HIS A 78 20.45 9.09 2.59
N THR A 79 20.21 9.99 3.53
CA THR A 79 21.00 10.08 4.77
C THR A 79 20.36 9.32 5.92
N CYS A 80 19.02 9.29 5.95
CA CYS A 80 18.25 8.52 6.91
C CYS A 80 16.86 8.19 6.34
N THR A 81 16.22 7.21 6.97
CA THR A 81 14.85 6.77 6.68
C THR A 81 13.99 6.95 7.92
N VAL A 82 12.84 7.58 7.74
CA VAL A 82 11.85 7.75 8.81
C VAL A 82 10.71 6.77 8.55
N TYR A 83 10.46 5.87 9.49
CA TYR A 83 9.28 5.01 9.48
C TYR A 83 8.16 5.67 10.28
N ILE A 84 6.98 5.74 9.67
CA ILE A 84 5.74 6.14 10.33
C ILE A 84 4.96 4.87 10.63
N ILE A 85 4.62 4.69 11.90
CA ILE A 85 3.80 3.59 12.40
C ILE A 85 2.48 4.18 12.89
N GLY A 86 1.36 3.75 12.30
CA GLY A 86 0.04 4.27 12.64
C GLY A 86 -1.05 3.22 12.63
N GLU A 87 -2.19 3.55 13.21
CA GLU A 87 -3.40 2.74 13.09
C GLU A 87 -3.83 2.65 11.61
N ALA A 88 -4.40 1.50 11.26
CA ALA A 88 -4.89 1.15 9.94
C ALA A 88 -6.11 0.20 10.08
N GLY A 89 -6.64 -0.28 8.94
CA GLY A 89 -7.80 -1.16 8.91
C GLY A 89 -9.12 -0.43 8.62
N THR A 90 -9.05 0.86 8.28
CA THR A 90 -10.20 1.62 7.77
C THR A 90 -9.73 2.63 6.73
N PRO A 91 -10.60 3.07 5.79
CA PRO A 91 -10.24 4.13 4.85
C PRO A 91 -9.86 5.45 5.53
N ALA A 92 -10.50 5.77 6.66
CA ALA A 92 -10.19 6.99 7.41
C ALA A 92 -8.77 6.95 8.00
N PHE A 93 -8.36 5.82 8.58
CA PHE A 93 -6.99 5.66 9.07
C PHE A 93 -5.96 5.62 7.95
N ALA A 94 -6.25 4.92 6.84
CA ALA A 94 -5.40 4.92 5.66
C ALA A 94 -5.21 6.33 5.07
N SER A 95 -6.26 7.16 5.06
CA SER A 95 -6.19 8.56 4.65
C SER A 95 -5.27 9.39 5.55
N GLU A 96 -5.30 9.17 6.86
CA GLU A 96 -4.41 9.87 7.78
C GLU A 96 -2.95 9.43 7.61
N LEU A 97 -2.68 8.14 7.38
CA LEU A 97 -1.36 7.62 7.01
C LEU A 97 -0.85 8.23 5.69
N LEU A 98 -1.72 8.34 4.67
CA LEU A 98 -1.40 8.95 3.39
C LEU A 98 -0.92 10.40 3.58
N LYS A 99 -1.64 11.19 4.39
CA LYS A 99 -1.28 12.57 4.73
C LYS A 99 0.01 12.65 5.56
N ALA A 100 0.21 11.74 6.51
CA ALA A 100 1.43 11.68 7.32
C ALA A 100 2.69 11.44 6.45
N GLY A 101 2.61 10.52 5.49
CA GLY A 101 3.67 10.33 4.49
C GLY A 101 3.93 11.61 3.68
N GLY A 102 2.86 12.32 3.30
CA GLY A 102 2.94 13.63 2.64
C GLY A 102 3.67 14.68 3.47
N ALA A 103 3.43 14.70 4.78
CA ALA A 103 4.07 15.65 5.68
C ALA A 103 5.60 15.45 5.74
N LEU A 104 6.06 14.19 5.78
CA LEU A 104 7.49 13.88 5.71
C LEU A 104 8.09 14.20 4.33
N LEU A 105 7.38 13.92 3.25
CA LEU A 105 7.83 14.30 1.90
C LEU A 105 7.99 15.82 1.77
N ASN A 106 7.05 16.60 2.31
CA ASN A 106 7.16 18.07 2.35
C ASN A 106 8.36 18.53 3.19
N ALA A 107 8.68 17.77 4.25
CA ALA A 107 9.78 18.05 5.15
C ALA A 107 11.14 17.50 4.70
N GLY A 108 11.31 17.01 3.48
CA GLY A 108 12.61 16.56 2.93
C GLY A 108 12.69 15.09 2.51
N GLY A 109 11.60 14.33 2.67
CA GLY A 109 11.48 12.98 2.12
C GLY A 109 11.42 12.99 0.59
N ILE A 110 11.92 11.91 -0.04
CA ILE A 110 12.04 11.80 -1.50
C ILE A 110 11.14 10.75 -2.14
N ALA A 111 10.76 9.73 -1.39
CA ALA A 111 9.89 8.65 -1.82
C ALA A 111 9.20 8.04 -0.60
N VAL A 112 8.19 7.20 -0.81
CA VAL A 112 7.49 6.48 0.26
C VAL A 112 7.45 5.01 -0.12
N LYS A 113 7.71 4.12 0.84
CA LYS A 113 7.48 2.68 0.70
C LYS A 113 6.51 2.24 1.79
N ILE A 114 5.56 1.39 1.41
CA ILE A 114 4.57 0.83 2.33
C ILE A 114 5.10 -0.53 2.71
N GLU A 115 5.57 -0.68 3.95
CA GLU A 115 6.16 -1.93 4.43
C GLU A 115 5.09 -3.02 4.56
N SER A 116 3.85 -2.64 4.86
CA SER A 116 2.70 -3.55 4.98
C SER A 116 2.20 -4.15 3.65
N SER A 117 2.72 -3.72 2.51
CA SER A 117 2.31 -4.26 1.20
C SER A 117 3.42 -4.34 0.16
N GLY A 118 4.60 -3.77 0.41
CA GLY A 118 5.72 -3.83 -0.51
C GLY A 118 5.54 -3.00 -1.78
N VAL A 119 4.80 -1.89 -1.72
CA VAL A 119 4.74 -0.89 -2.80
C VAL A 119 5.54 0.35 -2.47
N ALA A 120 6.21 0.94 -3.46
CA ALA A 120 6.88 2.23 -3.33
C ALA A 120 6.36 3.25 -4.33
N HIS A 121 6.35 4.53 -3.92
CA HIS A 121 5.87 5.68 -4.68
C HIS A 121 6.89 6.81 -4.66
N LEU A 122 7.06 7.49 -5.79
CA LEU A 122 7.78 8.75 -5.86
C LEU A 122 6.98 9.85 -5.17
N LYS A 123 7.67 10.87 -4.65
CA LYS A 123 7.04 12.05 -4.03
C LYS A 123 5.93 12.66 -4.88
N LYS A 124 6.17 12.83 -6.19
CA LYS A 124 5.21 13.43 -7.13
C LYS A 124 3.91 12.63 -7.23
N ASP A 125 4.00 11.30 -7.17
CA ASP A 125 2.85 10.41 -7.34
C ASP A 125 2.08 10.33 -6.02
N TRP A 126 2.79 10.28 -4.90
CA TRP A 126 2.18 10.37 -3.57
C TRP A 126 1.39 11.67 -3.36
N GLN A 127 1.93 12.80 -3.81
CA GLN A 127 1.25 14.10 -3.71
C GLN A 127 -0.08 14.11 -4.48
N ARG A 128 -0.13 13.50 -5.68
CA ARG A 128 -1.39 13.36 -6.45
C ARG A 128 -2.43 12.52 -5.71
N LEU A 129 -1.99 11.47 -5.01
CA LEU A 129 -2.90 10.63 -4.21
C LEU A 129 -3.49 11.43 -3.04
N ILE A 130 -2.71 12.32 -2.42
CA ILE A 130 -3.19 13.21 -1.34
C ILE A 130 -4.19 14.25 -1.84
N GLU A 131 -3.99 14.81 -3.04
CA GLU A 131 -4.85 15.85 -3.60
C GLU A 131 -6.31 15.41 -3.73
N ASN A 132 -6.53 14.17 -4.18
CA ASN A 132 -7.87 13.59 -4.30
C ASN A 132 -8.31 12.94 -2.98
N ASN A 133 -7.46 12.07 -2.43
CA ASN A 133 -7.69 11.34 -1.17
C ASN A 133 -9.05 10.61 -1.13
N GLU A 134 -9.44 10.02 -2.26
CA GLU A 134 -10.63 9.18 -2.38
C GLU A 134 -10.28 7.70 -2.17
N LEU A 135 -11.29 6.82 -2.03
CA LEU A 135 -11.08 5.38 -1.81
C LEU A 135 -10.17 4.74 -2.87
N ILE A 136 -10.29 5.16 -4.13
CA ILE A 136 -9.46 4.64 -5.22
C ILE A 136 -8.00 5.09 -5.11
N ASP A 137 -7.73 6.27 -4.53
CA ASP A 137 -6.38 6.76 -4.30
C ASP A 137 -5.76 6.03 -3.11
N LEU A 138 -6.54 5.69 -2.08
CA LEU A 138 -6.08 4.83 -0.98
C LEU A 138 -5.73 3.43 -1.50
N TYR A 139 -6.57 2.85 -2.36
CA TYR A 139 -6.26 1.59 -3.04
C TYR A 139 -4.93 1.67 -3.80
N ARG A 140 -4.74 2.71 -4.62
CA ARG A 140 -3.49 2.93 -5.37
C ARG A 140 -2.28 3.16 -4.47
N ALA A 141 -2.46 3.83 -3.34
CA ALA A 141 -1.39 4.13 -2.39
C ALA A 141 -0.90 2.86 -1.69
N PHE A 142 -1.82 2.02 -1.21
CA PHE A 142 -1.48 0.97 -0.26
C PHE A 142 -1.48 -0.43 -0.86
N VAL A 143 -2.11 -0.67 -2.02
CA VAL A 143 -2.31 -2.03 -2.54
C VAL A 143 -1.33 -2.37 -3.65
N THR A 144 -0.76 -3.57 -3.59
CA THR A 144 0.01 -4.21 -4.67
C THR A 144 -0.64 -5.49 -5.11
N ILE A 145 -0.40 -5.86 -6.37
CA ILE A 145 -0.74 -7.19 -6.89
C ILE A 145 0.56 -7.85 -7.33
N VAL A 146 0.83 -9.01 -6.77
CA VAL A 146 2.02 -9.81 -7.06
C VAL A 146 1.62 -11.04 -7.86
N LYS A 147 2.43 -11.36 -8.88
CA LYS A 147 2.29 -12.58 -9.67
C LYS A 147 3.07 -13.71 -9.00
N ASP A 148 2.40 -14.83 -8.78
CA ASP A 148 2.99 -16.13 -8.47
C ASP A 148 2.94 -17.04 -9.73
N HIS A 149 3.39 -18.29 -9.63
CA HIS A 149 3.38 -19.26 -10.73
C HIS A 149 1.96 -19.57 -11.24
N HIS A 150 0.95 -19.55 -10.36
CA HIS A 150 -0.41 -20.00 -10.70
C HIS A 150 -1.53 -19.03 -10.28
N PHE A 151 -1.19 -17.87 -9.71
CA PHE A 151 -2.16 -16.88 -9.31
C PHE A 151 -1.59 -15.47 -9.27
N TYR A 152 -2.48 -14.48 -9.29
CA TYR A 152 -2.19 -13.13 -8.80
C TYR A 152 -2.79 -13.00 -7.41
N LEU A 153 -2.09 -12.32 -6.50
CA LEU A 153 -2.54 -12.05 -5.12
C LEU A 153 -2.28 -10.59 -4.77
N SER A 154 -3.26 -9.94 -4.17
CA SER A 154 -3.08 -8.60 -3.61
C SER A 154 -2.43 -8.64 -2.23
N TYR A 155 -1.77 -7.53 -1.88
CA TYR A 155 -1.35 -7.21 -0.52
C TYR A 155 -1.64 -5.73 -0.26
N GLY A 156 -2.09 -5.40 0.93
CA GLY A 156 -2.34 -4.03 1.37
C GLY A 156 -3.81 -3.67 1.53
N MET A 157 -4.74 -4.56 1.15
CA MET A 157 -6.17 -4.33 1.37
C MET A 157 -6.49 -4.24 2.87
N GLN A 158 -5.69 -4.88 3.73
CA GLN A 158 -5.80 -4.76 5.18
C GLN A 158 -5.61 -3.33 5.67
N VAL A 159 -4.79 -2.51 5.01
CA VAL A 159 -4.56 -1.12 5.43
C VAL A 159 -5.85 -0.29 5.34
N ILE A 160 -6.69 -0.60 4.36
CA ILE A 160 -7.99 0.04 4.13
C ILE A 160 -9.18 -0.72 4.75
N GLY A 161 -8.96 -1.89 5.37
CA GLY A 161 -9.99 -2.65 6.09
C GLY A 161 -10.73 -3.71 5.28
N TYR A 162 -10.11 -4.24 4.23
CA TYR A 162 -10.74 -5.18 3.30
C TYR A 162 -9.93 -6.48 3.16
N PRO A 163 -10.57 -7.59 2.79
CA PRO A 163 -9.87 -8.83 2.41
C PRO A 163 -8.99 -8.63 1.19
N GLU A 164 -7.90 -9.40 1.11
CA GLU A 164 -7.14 -9.51 -0.14
C GLU A 164 -7.95 -10.26 -1.21
N GLY A 165 -7.51 -10.17 -2.46
CA GLY A 165 -8.03 -10.96 -3.56
C GLY A 165 -6.94 -11.81 -4.19
N GLN A 166 -7.31 -13.03 -4.57
CA GLN A 166 -6.45 -13.98 -5.26
C GLN A 166 -7.19 -14.52 -6.49
N VAL A 167 -6.61 -14.42 -7.67
CA VAL A 167 -7.19 -15.01 -8.89
C VAL A 167 -6.27 -16.07 -9.47
N PHE A 168 -6.81 -17.27 -9.68
CA PHE A 168 -6.06 -18.40 -10.22
C PHE A 168 -6.08 -18.41 -11.75
N PHE A 169 -4.97 -18.83 -12.36
CA PHE A 169 -4.85 -19.03 -13.80
C PHE A 169 -4.09 -20.33 -14.12
N ILE A 170 -4.26 -20.83 -15.35
CA ILE A 170 -3.62 -22.06 -15.83
C ILE A 170 -2.54 -21.67 -16.86
N GLY A 171 -1.28 -22.05 -16.62
CA GLY A 171 -0.14 -21.87 -17.54
C GLY A 171 0.93 -20.89 -17.06
N ASP A 172 2.19 -21.18 -17.39
CA ASP A 172 3.38 -20.50 -16.86
C ASP A 172 3.54 -19.03 -17.33
N ASN A 173 2.89 -18.65 -18.42
CA ASN A 173 3.12 -17.34 -19.03
C ASN A 173 2.30 -16.22 -18.38
N GLY A 174 1.16 -16.51 -17.71
CA GLY A 174 0.33 -15.52 -16.99
C GLY A 174 -0.12 -14.30 -17.81
N VAL A 175 0.09 -14.31 -19.13
CA VAL A 175 -0.24 -13.27 -20.10
C VAL A 175 -1.08 -13.95 -21.16
N ASP A 176 -2.40 -14.06 -20.93
CA ASP A 176 -3.38 -14.09 -22.04
C ASP A 176 -4.87 -13.94 -21.65
N ASP A 177 -5.28 -14.18 -20.40
CA ASP A 177 -6.73 -14.30 -20.10
C ASP A 177 -7.34 -13.13 -19.29
N GLY A 178 -6.58 -12.05 -19.04
CA GLY A 178 -7.10 -10.86 -18.35
C GLY A 178 -7.33 -11.02 -16.84
N GLN A 179 -6.80 -12.07 -16.19
CA GLN A 179 -7.01 -12.31 -14.75
C GLN A 179 -6.51 -11.16 -13.88
N LEU A 180 -5.40 -10.52 -14.22
CA LEU A 180 -4.94 -9.35 -13.47
C LEU A 180 -6.01 -8.24 -13.47
N GLN A 181 -6.65 -8.00 -14.63
CA GLN A 181 -7.76 -7.06 -14.74
C GLN A 181 -8.99 -7.54 -13.95
N VAL A 182 -9.30 -8.84 -13.99
CA VAL A 182 -10.39 -9.41 -13.18
C VAL A 182 -10.17 -9.14 -11.70
N LEU A 183 -8.95 -9.40 -11.19
CA LEU A 183 -8.62 -9.15 -9.79
C LEU A 183 -8.67 -7.67 -9.46
N ASP A 184 -8.05 -6.80 -10.27
CA ASP A 184 -8.03 -5.35 -10.04
C ASP A 184 -9.45 -4.77 -10.00
N VAL A 185 -10.30 -5.12 -10.97
CA VAL A 185 -11.70 -4.66 -10.99
C VAL A 185 -12.50 -5.25 -9.83
N PHE A 186 -12.29 -6.52 -9.48
CA PHE A 186 -12.94 -7.13 -8.32
C PHE A 186 -12.59 -6.38 -7.02
N LEU A 187 -11.32 -6.10 -6.79
CA LEU A 187 -10.86 -5.37 -5.60
C LEU A 187 -11.43 -3.96 -5.56
N VAL A 188 -11.45 -3.25 -6.69
CA VAL A 188 -12.07 -1.92 -6.77
C VAL A 188 -13.57 -2.00 -6.48
N SER A 189 -14.28 -3.00 -7.02
CA SER A 189 -15.69 -3.25 -6.72
C SER A 189 -15.94 -3.49 -5.24
N LEU A 190 -15.06 -4.21 -4.51
CA LEU A 190 -15.20 -4.35 -3.05
C LEU A 190 -15.21 -3.00 -2.32
N LEU A 191 -14.53 -1.98 -2.86
CA LEU A 191 -14.39 -0.68 -2.22
C LEU A 191 -15.55 0.26 -2.54
N ILE A 192 -16.04 0.23 -3.78
CA ILE A 192 -17.02 1.22 -4.26
C ILE A 192 -18.45 0.67 -4.31
N ASP A 193 -18.61 -0.65 -4.35
CA ASP A 193 -19.89 -1.32 -4.38
C ASP A 193 -20.15 -1.94 -2.99
N ASP A 194 -21.33 -1.71 -2.41
CA ASP A 194 -21.78 -2.39 -1.18
C ASP A 194 -22.16 -3.85 -1.48
N LEU A 195 -21.14 -4.67 -1.80
CA LEU A 195 -21.33 -6.04 -2.23
C LEU A 195 -21.55 -6.97 -1.04
N GLN A 196 -22.74 -7.54 -0.97
CA GLN A 196 -23.04 -8.65 -0.08
C GLN A 196 -22.54 -9.96 -0.72
N LEU A 197 -21.26 -10.26 -0.53
CA LEU A 197 -20.62 -11.46 -1.08
C LEU A 197 -20.74 -12.67 -0.14
N ALA A 198 -20.87 -13.85 -0.73
CA ALA A 198 -20.82 -15.13 -0.06
C ALA A 198 -20.03 -16.13 -0.91
N ASN A 199 -19.66 -17.26 -0.30
CA ASN A 199 -19.08 -18.38 -1.04
C ASN A 199 -20.01 -18.84 -2.17
N ASP A 200 -19.42 -19.30 -3.26
CA ASP A 200 -20.08 -19.76 -4.48
C ASP A 200 -20.81 -18.68 -5.30
N HIS A 201 -20.79 -17.42 -4.85
CA HIS A 201 -21.13 -16.29 -5.73
C HIS A 201 -20.18 -16.22 -6.92
N THR A 202 -20.61 -15.55 -8.00
CA THR A 202 -19.80 -15.39 -9.21
C THR A 202 -19.51 -13.93 -9.50
N PHE A 203 -18.29 -13.66 -9.98
CA PHE A 203 -17.87 -12.38 -10.51
C PHE A 203 -17.48 -12.49 -11.99
N ALA A 204 -17.78 -11.47 -12.79
CA ALA A 204 -17.33 -11.36 -14.17
C ALA A 204 -17.20 -9.89 -14.57
N LEU A 205 -16.25 -9.57 -15.44
CA LEU A 205 -16.05 -8.19 -15.93
C LEU A 205 -17.26 -7.69 -16.73
N THR A 206 -17.89 -8.58 -17.51
CA THR A 206 -19.14 -8.34 -18.23
C THR A 206 -19.94 -9.64 -18.31
N THR A 207 -21.19 -9.57 -18.75
CA THR A 207 -22.06 -10.74 -18.95
C THR A 207 -21.53 -11.74 -19.98
N GLU A 208 -20.68 -11.30 -20.91
CA GLU A 208 -20.09 -12.11 -21.98
C GLU A 208 -18.72 -12.69 -21.61
N LYS A 209 -18.10 -12.20 -20.52
CA LYS A 209 -16.77 -12.64 -20.07
C LYS A 209 -16.87 -13.86 -19.16
N PRO A 210 -15.77 -14.64 -19.03
CA PRO A 210 -15.73 -15.77 -18.10
C PRO A 210 -16.14 -15.37 -16.69
N LYS A 211 -16.93 -16.23 -16.05
CA LYS A 211 -17.30 -16.10 -14.65
C LYS A 211 -16.24 -16.73 -13.75
N TYR A 212 -16.05 -16.13 -12.59
CA TYR A 212 -15.15 -16.59 -11.55
C TYR A 212 -15.98 -16.92 -10.31
N VAL A 213 -15.84 -18.14 -9.80
CA VAL A 213 -16.49 -18.57 -8.56
C VAL A 213 -15.66 -18.04 -7.39
N LEU A 214 -16.35 -17.44 -6.42
CA LEU A 214 -15.76 -16.82 -5.24
C LEU A 214 -15.72 -17.81 -4.07
N LYS A 215 -14.59 -17.80 -3.35
CA LYS A 215 -14.45 -18.48 -2.07
C LYS A 215 -13.67 -17.61 -1.10
N HIS A 216 -14.26 -17.28 0.04
CA HIS A 216 -13.58 -16.59 1.12
C HIS A 216 -12.86 -17.59 2.01
N VAL A 217 -11.59 -17.32 2.28
CA VAL A 217 -10.75 -18.19 3.11
C VAL A 217 -9.96 -17.35 4.11
N TYR A 218 -9.75 -17.92 5.30
CA TYR A 218 -8.71 -17.43 6.19
C TYR A 218 -7.34 -17.65 5.54
N TYR A 219 -6.41 -16.71 5.72
CA TYR A 219 -5.09 -16.76 5.11
C TYR A 219 -4.02 -16.67 6.18
N ASP A 220 -3.48 -17.83 6.56
CA ASP A 220 -2.57 -18.03 7.69
C ASP A 220 -1.08 -18.04 7.29
N LYS A 221 -0.77 -17.58 6.07
CA LYS A 221 0.62 -17.52 5.58
C LYS A 221 1.50 -16.61 6.42
N TYR A 222 0.92 -15.55 6.98
CA TYR A 222 1.60 -14.56 7.82
C TYR A 222 1.04 -14.63 9.24
N PRO A 223 1.89 -14.59 10.28
CA PRO A 223 1.43 -14.51 11.67
C PRO A 223 0.84 -13.12 11.97
N GLU A 224 0.03 -13.00 13.03
CA GLU A 224 -0.72 -11.77 13.34
C GLU A 224 0.15 -10.52 13.60
N ASP A 225 1.41 -10.72 13.97
CA ASP A 225 2.40 -9.67 14.21
C ASP A 225 3.17 -9.25 12.95
N ASP A 226 2.96 -9.93 11.82
CA ASP A 226 3.57 -9.58 10.53
C ASP A 226 2.81 -8.46 9.82
N LEU A 227 3.54 -7.55 9.19
CA LEU A 227 2.97 -6.38 8.49
C LEU A 227 2.09 -6.75 7.28
N PHE A 228 2.24 -7.95 6.73
CA PHE A 228 1.44 -8.48 5.62
C PHE A 228 0.20 -9.26 6.10
N PHE A 229 0.00 -9.44 7.41
CA PHE A 229 -1.17 -10.13 7.94
C PHE A 229 -2.46 -9.36 7.64
N ASN A 230 -3.43 -10.04 7.03
CA ASN A 230 -4.75 -9.50 6.77
C ASN A 230 -5.81 -10.27 7.59
N PRO A 231 -6.39 -9.65 8.65
CA PRO A 231 -7.39 -10.32 9.49
C PRO A 231 -8.71 -10.58 8.76
N HIS A 232 -8.93 -9.97 7.59
CA HIS A 232 -10.12 -10.16 6.77
C HIS A 232 -10.00 -11.34 5.81
N GLY A 233 -8.85 -12.02 5.74
CA GLY A 233 -8.64 -13.17 4.87
C GLY A 233 -8.52 -12.79 3.38
N VAL A 234 -8.84 -13.75 2.50
CA VAL A 234 -8.66 -13.64 1.05
C VAL A 234 -9.92 -14.11 0.33
N TRP A 235 -10.37 -13.37 -0.68
CA TRP A 235 -11.30 -13.83 -1.70
C TRP A 235 -10.54 -14.53 -2.83
N GLN A 236 -10.78 -15.83 -2.99
CA GLN A 236 -10.26 -16.65 -4.07
C GLN A 236 -11.22 -16.68 -5.25
N LEU A 237 -10.71 -16.32 -6.43
CA LEU A 237 -11.43 -16.27 -7.70
C LEU A 237 -10.92 -17.39 -8.60
N THR A 238 -11.78 -18.35 -8.91
CA THR A 238 -11.45 -19.47 -9.82
C THR A 238 -12.34 -19.43 -11.04
N LYS A 239 -11.75 -19.41 -12.24
CA LYS A 239 -12.48 -19.41 -13.51
C LYS A 239 -13.41 -20.62 -13.58
N GLN A 240 -14.71 -20.37 -13.76
CA GLN A 240 -15.71 -21.42 -13.93
C GLN A 240 -15.44 -22.14 -15.25
N LYS A 241 -15.39 -23.48 -15.21
CA LYS A 241 -15.27 -24.29 -16.42
C LYS A 241 -16.55 -24.10 -17.26
N GLN A 242 -16.40 -23.67 -18.51
CA GLN A 242 -17.49 -23.72 -19.48
C GLN A 242 -17.54 -25.16 -20.02
N TYR A 243 -18.71 -25.81 -19.86
CA TYR A 243 -19.00 -27.13 -20.43
C TYR A 243 -19.77 -26.97 -21.74
#